data_AF-A0A0L0T6S7-F1
#
_entry.id   AF-A0A0L0T6S7-F1
#
_cell.length_a   1.000
_cell.length_b   1.000
_cell.length_c   1.000
_cell.angle_alpha   90.00
_cell.angle_beta   90.00
_cell.angle_gamma   90.00
#
_symmetry.space_group_name_H-M   'P 1'
#
loop_
_entity.id
_entity.type
_entity.pdbx_description
1 polymer ?
#
loop_
_entity_poly.entity_id
_entity_poly.type
_entity_poly.pdbx_seq_one_letter_code
_entity_poly.pdbx_strand_id
1 'polypeptide(L)'
;MGLAALTLHLGRYRITTWYSAPYPEEYTKGRVLYLCEWCLKYMASSFVLSRHRAKCGVRHPPGREIYRDAISTSDAGQSGRTGATTRSIFEVDGKLAKLYCQNLCLVAKMFLDHKTLLYDVEPFLFY
;
A
#
# COMPACT_ATOMS: atom_id res chain seq x y z
N MET A 1 -13.43 8.98 -24.13
CA MET A 1 -13.96 8.05 -23.11
C MET A 1 -13.07 8.16 -21.88
N GLY A 2 -13.53 8.82 -20.82
CA GLY A 2 -12.74 8.92 -19.58
C GLY A 2 -12.63 7.52 -18.95
N LEU A 3 -11.40 7.05 -18.72
CA LEU A 3 -11.15 5.84 -17.94
C LEU A 3 -11.84 6.01 -16.58
N ALA A 4 -12.81 5.15 -16.28
CA ALA A 4 -13.47 5.18 -14.98
C ALA A 4 -12.40 4.96 -13.90
N ALA A 5 -12.31 5.89 -12.95
CA ALA A 5 -11.29 5.84 -11.89
C ALA A 5 -11.41 4.53 -11.09
N LEU A 6 -10.27 3.87 -10.87
CA LEU A 6 -10.19 2.68 -10.03
C LEU A 6 -10.35 3.11 -8.55
N THR A 7 -10.98 2.26 -7.74
CA THR A 7 -11.02 2.45 -6.29
C THR A 7 -10.05 1.48 -5.62
N LEU A 8 -9.11 2.00 -4.83
CA LEU A 8 -8.23 1.21 -3.97
C LEU A 8 -8.91 0.96 -2.62
N HIS A 9 -9.01 -0.30 -2.19
CA HIS A 9 -9.41 -0.66 -0.83
C HIS A 9 -8.19 -1.07 0.00
N LEU A 10 -7.83 -0.22 0.98
CA LEU A 10 -6.64 -0.37 1.82
C LEU A 10 -7.00 -0.16 3.29
N GLY A 11 -6.80 -1.19 4.12
CA GLY A 11 -7.20 -1.16 5.53
C GLY A 11 -8.72 -0.96 5.68
N ARG A 12 -9.09 0.18 6.28
CA ARG A 12 -10.48 0.66 6.43
C ARG A 12 -10.91 1.70 5.38
N TYR A 13 -10.03 2.05 4.45
CA TYR A 13 -10.24 3.16 3.53
C TYR A 13 -10.53 2.67 2.12
N ARG A 14 -11.38 3.44 1.42
CA ARG A 14 -11.61 3.33 -0.02
C ARG A 14 -11.16 4.63 -0.66
N ILE A 15 -10.20 4.55 -1.57
CA ILE A 15 -9.49 5.71 -2.11
C ILE A 15 -9.66 5.71 -3.62
N THR A 16 -10.20 6.79 -4.18
CA THR A 16 -10.25 6.98 -5.64
C THR A 16 -8.84 7.28 -6.15
N THR A 17 -8.38 6.52 -7.14
CA THR A 17 -7.04 6.71 -7.73
C THR A 17 -7.03 7.87 -8.73
N TRP A 18 -5.88 8.52 -8.89
CA TRP A 18 -5.72 9.65 -9.81
C TRP A 18 -5.19 9.23 -11.17
N TYR A 19 -4.29 8.25 -11.20
CA TYR A 19 -3.63 7.75 -12.40
C TYR A 19 -3.78 6.24 -12.53
N SER A 20 -3.58 5.72 -13.75
CA SER A 20 -3.52 4.28 -13.96
C SER A 20 -2.17 3.73 -13.48
N ALA A 21 -2.22 2.50 -12.96
CA ALA A 21 -1.07 1.66 -12.70
C ALA A 21 -1.26 0.32 -13.43
N PRO A 22 -0.19 -0.33 -13.92
CA PRO A 22 -0.27 -1.53 -14.72
C PRO A 22 -0.51 -2.80 -13.87
N TYR A 23 -1.58 -2.80 -13.07
CA TYR A 23 -2.04 -4.03 -12.43
C TYR A 23 -2.60 -5.00 -13.48
N PRO A 24 -2.44 -6.32 -13.29
CA PRO A 24 -3.04 -7.29 -14.19
C PRO A 24 -4.57 -7.12 -14.25
N GLU A 25 -5.14 -7.31 -15.45
CA GLU A 25 -6.53 -6.95 -15.75
C GLU A 25 -7.53 -7.71 -14.86
N GLU A 26 -7.23 -8.96 -14.51
CA GLU A 26 -8.07 -9.79 -13.64
C GLU A 26 -8.32 -9.17 -12.25
N TYR A 27 -7.47 -8.24 -11.80
CA TYR A 27 -7.62 -7.53 -10.53
C TYR A 27 -8.36 -6.19 -10.67
N THR A 28 -8.44 -5.62 -11.89
CA THR A 28 -8.99 -4.28 -12.11
C THR A 28 -10.39 -4.29 -12.75
N LYS A 29 -10.85 -5.44 -13.28
CA LYS A 29 -12.20 -5.63 -13.86
C LYS A 29 -13.34 -5.14 -12.97
N GLY A 30 -13.26 -5.40 -11.66
CA GLY A 30 -14.30 -5.02 -10.69
C GLY A 30 -14.32 -3.55 -10.30
N ARG A 31 -13.46 -2.70 -10.88
CA ARG A 31 -13.23 -1.29 -10.50
C ARG A 31 -12.82 -1.05 -9.04
N VAL A 32 -12.61 -2.11 -8.27
CA VAL A 32 -12.09 -2.08 -6.90
C VAL A 32 -10.91 -3.03 -6.79
N LEU A 33 -9.75 -2.49 -6.44
CA LEU A 33 -8.54 -3.25 -6.17
C LEU A 33 -8.36 -3.42 -4.66
N TYR A 34 -8.24 -4.66 -4.19
CA TYR A 34 -8.18 -4.96 -2.76
C TYR A 34 -6.74 -5.21 -2.31
N LEU A 35 -6.23 -4.43 -1.36
CA LEU A 35 -4.88 -4.59 -0.83
C LEU A 35 -4.86 -4.96 0.65
N CYS A 36 -3.88 -5.79 1.01
CA CYS A 36 -3.48 -5.94 2.39
C CYS A 36 -2.75 -4.67 2.86
N GLU A 37 -3.15 -4.10 3.99
CA GLU A 37 -2.54 -2.86 4.52
C GLU A 37 -1.11 -3.03 5.03
N TRP A 38 -0.67 -4.28 5.24
CA TRP A 38 0.64 -4.59 5.80
C TRP A 38 1.64 -5.05 4.75
N CYS A 39 1.30 -6.06 3.95
CA CYS A 39 2.22 -6.63 2.95
C CYS A 39 2.01 -6.08 1.53
N LEU A 40 1.00 -5.22 1.36
CA LEU A 40 0.63 -4.57 0.09
C LEU A 40 0.25 -5.52 -1.06
N LYS A 41 0.11 -6.81 -0.79
CA LYS A 41 -0.39 -7.78 -1.77
C LYS A 41 -1.77 -7.34 -2.25
N TYR A 42 -1.97 -7.30 -3.57
CA TYR A 42 -3.24 -7.03 -4.21
C TYR A 42 -4.02 -8.32 -4.48
N MET A 43 -5.35 -8.23 -4.46
CA MET A 43 -6.30 -9.35 -4.54
C MET A 43 -7.54 -8.95 -5.32
N ALA A 44 -8.17 -9.94 -5.95
CA ALA A 44 -9.30 -9.71 -6.86
C ALA A 44 -10.63 -9.43 -6.15
N SER A 45 -10.76 -9.76 -4.86
CA SER A 45 -12.01 -9.57 -4.12
C SER A 45 -11.82 -9.36 -2.62
N SER A 46 -12.85 -8.80 -1.98
CA SER A 46 -12.95 -8.66 -0.53
C SER A 46 -12.88 -10.00 0.20
N PHE A 47 -13.45 -11.07 -0.38
CA PHE A 47 -13.42 -12.41 0.18
C PHE A 47 -11.98 -12.96 0.23
N VAL A 48 -11.21 -12.81 -0.85
CA VAL A 48 -9.80 -13.23 -0.89
C VAL A 48 -8.96 -12.40 0.07
N LEU A 49 -9.21 -11.08 0.17
CA LEU A 49 -8.58 -10.20 1.16
C LEU A 49 -8.86 -10.66 2.60
N SER A 50 -10.10 -11.02 2.91
CA SER A 50 -10.48 -11.52 4.25
C SER A 50 -9.70 -12.79 4.60
N ARG A 51 -9.65 -13.77 3.70
CA ARG A 51 -8.86 -15.01 3.89
C ARG A 51 -7.36 -14.74 4.03
N HIS A 52 -6.83 -13.78 3.26
CA HIS A 52 -5.44 -13.38 3.39
C HIS A 52 -5.15 -12.75 4.75
N ARG A 53 -5.99 -11.81 5.22
CA ARG A 53 -5.84 -11.14 6.53
C ARG A 53 -5.84 -12.14 7.68
N ALA A 54 -6.65 -13.20 7.59
CA ALA A 54 -6.69 -14.27 8.60
C ALA A 54 -5.38 -15.09 8.71
N LYS A 55 -4.53 -15.09 7.67
CA LYS A 55 -3.29 -15.89 7.62
C LYS A 55 -2.02 -15.05 7.58
N CYS A 56 -2.11 -13.80 7.16
CA CYS A 56 -0.96 -12.93 7.00
C CYS A 56 -0.39 -12.59 8.39
N GLY A 57 0.88 -12.94 8.63
CA GLY A 57 1.59 -12.59 9.87
C GLY A 57 2.22 -11.20 9.87
N VAL A 58 2.25 -10.51 8.72
CA VAL A 58 2.91 -9.20 8.58
C VAL A 58 2.08 -8.09 9.25
N ARG A 59 2.72 -7.25 10.07
CA ARG A 59 2.08 -6.13 10.79
C ARG A 59 2.86 -4.81 10.70
N HIS A 60 3.92 -4.79 9.91
CA HIS A 60 4.73 -3.62 9.62
C HIS A 60 5.45 -3.87 8.27
N PRO A 61 6.01 -2.83 7.62
CA PRO A 61 6.87 -3.01 6.46
C PRO A 61 8.04 -3.97 6.75
N PRO A 62 8.55 -4.71 5.75
CA PRO A 62 9.79 -5.47 5.92
C PRO A 62 10.99 -4.55 6.17
N GLY A 63 12.20 -5.10 6.25
CA GLY A 63 13.42 -4.31 6.45
C GLY A 63 13.63 -3.87 7.89
N ARG A 64 14.42 -2.82 8.08
CA ARG A 64 14.86 -2.38 9.40
C ARG A 64 14.08 -1.14 9.82
N GLU A 65 13.51 -1.15 11.01
CA GLU A 65 12.99 0.07 11.62
C GLU A 65 14.17 0.97 12.01
N ILE A 66 14.27 2.13 11.37
CA ILE A 66 15.39 3.07 11.56
C ILE A 66 15.01 4.29 12.39
N TYR A 67 13.72 4.48 12.63
CA TYR A 67 13.17 5.57 13.43
C TYR A 67 11.88 5.12 14.10
N ARG A 68 11.69 5.53 15.36
CA ARG A 68 10.46 5.30 16.13
C ARG A 68 10.25 6.45 17.10
N ASP A 69 9.06 7.03 17.07
CA ASP A 69 8.68 8.16 17.91
C ASP A 69 7.22 8.04 18.38
N ALA A 70 6.99 8.30 19.67
CA ALA A 70 5.66 8.30 20.24
C ALA A 70 5.01 9.65 19.99
N ILE A 71 3.94 9.67 19.20
CA ILE A 71 3.22 10.89 18.87
C ILE A 71 1.85 10.90 19.56
N SER A 72 1.58 11.96 20.30
CA SER A 72 0.23 12.29 20.74
C SER A 72 -0.49 12.97 19.59
N THR A 73 -1.49 12.31 18.99
CA THR A 73 -2.34 12.99 18.00
C THR A 73 -3.27 13.96 18.73
N SER A 74 -2.84 15.20 18.92
CA SER A 74 -3.71 16.32 19.31
C SER A 74 -4.62 16.74 18.15
N ASP A 75 -4.13 16.55 16.92
CA ASP A 75 -4.87 16.85 15.70
C ASP A 75 -5.45 15.55 15.16
N ALA A 76 -6.66 15.23 15.62
CA ALA A 76 -7.50 14.22 15.00
C ALA A 76 -7.92 14.69 13.59
N GLY A 77 -6.97 14.81 12.67
CA GLY A 77 -7.21 14.96 11.25
C GLY A 77 -8.00 13.76 10.78
N GLN A 78 -9.32 13.94 10.63
CA GLN A 78 -10.32 13.09 9.98
C GLN A 78 -10.39 11.59 10.38
N SER A 79 -9.52 11.10 11.27
CA SER A 79 -9.37 9.68 11.59
C SER A 79 -10.09 9.25 12.87
N GLY A 80 -10.54 10.21 13.67
CA GLY A 80 -11.26 10.02 14.94
C GLY A 80 -10.49 9.25 16.02
N ARG A 81 -9.20 8.94 15.79
CA ARG A 81 -8.34 8.23 16.75
C ARG A 81 -7.79 9.24 17.77
N THR A 82 -8.39 9.28 18.94
CA THR A 82 -7.83 9.91 20.14
C THR A 82 -7.01 8.87 20.90
N GLY A 83 -5.70 9.10 21.04
CA GLY A 83 -4.79 8.21 21.77
C GLY A 83 -3.32 8.42 21.38
N ALA A 84 -2.40 7.91 22.19
CA ALA A 84 -1.00 7.83 21.80
C ALA A 84 -0.84 6.85 20.63
N THR A 85 -0.18 7.28 19.55
CA THR A 85 0.20 6.41 18.43
C THR A 85 1.70 6.52 18.20
N THR A 86 2.28 5.55 17.51
CA THR A 86 3.71 5.56 17.18
C THR A 86 3.88 5.90 15.70
N ARG A 87 4.87 6.74 15.40
CA ARG A 87 5.37 6.99 14.05
C ARG A 87 6.69 6.23 13.89
N SER A 88 6.80 5.47 12.82
CA SER A 88 7.98 4.66 12.51
C SER A 88 8.40 4.83 11.05
N ILE A 89 9.70 4.75 10.78
CA ILE A 89 10.26 4.72 9.42
C ILE A 89 11.01 3.41 9.25
N PHE A 90 10.77 2.72 8.14
CA PHE A 90 11.40 1.45 7.82
C PHE A 90 12.26 1.62 6.58
N GLU A 91 13.54 1.28 6.68
CA GLU A 91 14.43 1.17 5.53
C GLU A 91 14.25 -0.21 4.91
N VAL A 92 13.70 -0.24 3.70
CA VAL A 92 13.40 -1.46 2.94
C VAL A 92 14.30 -1.54 1.72
N ASP A 93 15.16 -2.57 1.67
CA ASP A 93 15.97 -2.88 0.50
C ASP A 93 15.13 -3.58 -0.58
N GLY A 94 15.02 -2.97 -1.75
CA GLY A 94 14.28 -3.51 -2.89
C GLY A 94 14.85 -4.83 -3.43
N LYS A 95 16.13 -5.10 -3.23
CA LYS A 95 16.75 -6.39 -3.57
C LYS A 95 16.31 -7.50 -2.61
N LEU A 96 16.16 -7.19 -1.33
CA LEU A 96 15.77 -8.17 -0.29
C LEU A 96 14.24 -8.36 -0.21
N ALA A 97 13.47 -7.30 -0.43
CA ALA A 97 12.02 -7.28 -0.30
C ALA A 97 11.31 -6.99 -1.63
N LYS A 98 11.83 -7.54 -2.74
CA LYS A 98 11.40 -7.26 -4.12
C LYS A 98 9.89 -7.20 -4.31
N LEU A 99 9.16 -8.22 -3.88
CA LEU A 99 7.69 -8.26 -4.05
C LEU A 99 6.97 -7.13 -3.29
N TYR A 100 7.41 -6.81 -2.06
CA TYR A 100 6.83 -5.72 -1.29
C TYR A 100 7.07 -4.38 -1.98
N CYS A 101 8.30 -4.14 -2.43
CA CYS A 101 8.69 -2.91 -3.12
C CYS A 101 7.99 -2.75 -4.48
N GLN A 102 7.80 -3.83 -5.24
CA GLN A 102 7.01 -3.81 -6.48
C GLN A 102 5.54 -3.46 -6.21
N ASN A 103 4.93 -4.07 -5.18
CA ASN A 103 3.57 -3.75 -4.79
C ASN A 103 3.45 -2.27 -4.35
N LEU A 104 4.40 -1.78 -3.56
CA LEU A 104 4.45 -0.38 -3.16
C LEU A 104 4.59 0.56 -4.37
N CYS A 105 5.43 0.20 -5.34
CA CYS A 105 5.58 0.96 -6.58
C CYS A 105 4.28 1.04 -7.38
N LEU A 106 3.55 -0.07 -7.50
CA LEU A 106 2.26 -0.12 -8.17
C LEU A 106 1.22 0.74 -7.44
N VAL A 107 1.21 0.73 -6.11
CA VAL A 107 0.36 1.63 -5.32
C VAL A 107 0.71 3.08 -5.59
N ALA A 108 2.00 3.44 -5.48
CA ALA A 108 2.48 4.79 -5.69
C ALA A 108 2.15 5.32 -7.11
N LYS A 109 2.23 4.46 -8.14
CA LYS A 109 1.90 4.83 -9.52
C LYS A 109 0.46 5.30 -9.71
N MET A 110 -0.47 4.85 -8.86
CA MET A 110 -1.87 5.30 -8.90
C MET A 110 -2.05 6.76 -8.43
N PHE A 111 -1.03 7.34 -7.79
CA PHE A 111 -1.04 8.70 -7.23
C PHE A 111 0.11 9.57 -7.74
N LEU A 112 1.04 9.01 -8.51
CA LEU A 112 2.17 9.70 -9.14
C LEU A 112 2.13 9.50 -10.65
N ASP A 113 1.95 10.60 -11.40
CA ASP A 113 1.85 10.55 -12.86
C ASP A 113 3.15 10.05 -13.51
N HIS A 114 4.25 10.73 -13.16
CA HIS A 114 5.55 10.55 -13.79
C HIS A 114 6.42 9.44 -13.15
N LYS A 115 5.85 8.54 -12.35
CA LYS A 115 6.60 7.38 -11.84
C LYS A 115 6.78 6.35 -12.95
N THR A 116 8.02 6.07 -13.33
CA THR A 116 8.36 5.19 -14.47
C THR A 116 8.85 3.80 -14.03
N LEU A 117 9.63 3.71 -12.96
CA LEU A 117 10.19 2.45 -12.46
C LEU A 117 9.26 1.78 -11.46
N LEU A 118 8.81 0.56 -11.80
CA LEU A 118 7.84 -0.21 -11.01
C LEU A 118 8.34 -1.59 -10.61
N TYR A 119 9.03 -2.28 -11.54
CA TYR A 119 9.41 -3.68 -11.38
C TYR A 119 10.89 -3.88 -11.04
N ASP A 120 11.77 -3.03 -11.61
CA ASP A 120 13.21 -3.00 -11.33
C ASP A 120 13.47 -2.21 -10.05
N VAL A 121 13.17 -2.83 -8.91
CA VAL A 121 13.21 -2.21 -7.58
C VAL A 121 14.53 -2.48 -6.85
N GLU A 122 15.30 -3.45 -7.32
CA GLU A 122 16.57 -3.89 -6.70
C GLU A 122 17.60 -2.78 -6.49
N PRO A 123 17.71 -1.75 -7.35
CA PRO A 123 18.64 -0.63 -7.11
C PRO A 123 18.21 0.35 -6.02
N PHE A 124 17.02 0.20 -5.42
CA PHE A 124 16.40 1.23 -4.59
C PHE A 124 16.24 0.82 -3.13
N LEU A 125 16.44 1.80 -2.23
CA LEU A 125 15.98 1.78 -0.85
C LEU A 125 14.64 2.54 -0.76
N PHE A 126 13.71 2.00 0.02
CA PHE A 126 12.41 2.60 0.29
C PHE A 126 12.34 2.97 1.77
N TYR A 127 11.78 4.14 2.08
CA TYR A 127 11.66 4.69 3.44
C TYR A 127 10.20 5.05 3.75
#